data_AF-A0A1I0FSX7-F1
#
_entry.id   AF-A0A1I0FSX7-F1
#
_cell.length_a   1.000
_cell.length_b   1.000
_cell.length_c   1.000
_cell.angle_alpha   90.00
_cell.angle_beta   90.00
_cell.angle_gamma   90.00
#
_symmetry.space_group_name_H-M   'P 1'
#
loop_
_entity.id
_entity.type
_entity.pdbx_description
1 polymer ?
#
loop_
_entity_poly.entity_id
_entity_poly.type
_entity_poly.pdbx_seq_one_letter_code
_entity_poly.pdbx_strand_id
1 'polypeptide(L)'
;MRLIITALLASLLADIAQAEPPHLRDRETGKYLGNLSANPYDPNSVNNPYGQYGSQYSPDSVNNPYGQYGSQYSNDSANNPYATNAPGIYGGDGYSY
;
A
#
# COMPACT_ATOMS: atom_id res chain seq x y z
N MET A 1 27.83 -52.27 13.43
CA MET A 1 27.35 -51.32 14.45
C MET A 1 28.27 -50.09 14.42
N ARG A 2 27.69 -48.87 14.46
CA ARG A 2 28.32 -47.50 14.37
C ARG A 2 28.58 -47.01 12.94
N LEU A 3 27.70 -46.31 12.21
CA LEU A 3 26.89 -45.08 12.37
C LEU A 3 27.51 -43.88 11.61
N ILE A 4 26.89 -43.52 10.47
CA ILE A 4 26.39 -42.19 10.00
C ILE A 4 27.47 -41.05 9.99
N ILE A 5 27.63 -40.17 8.99
CA ILE A 5 26.63 -39.27 8.41
C ILE A 5 27.10 -38.72 7.05
N THR A 6 26.42 -39.09 5.98
CA THR A 6 26.19 -38.21 4.83
C THR A 6 24.91 -37.43 5.10
N ALA A 7 25.00 -36.11 5.22
CA ALA A 7 23.87 -35.21 5.07
C ALA A 7 24.38 -33.90 4.48
N LEU A 8 24.32 -33.84 3.16
CA LEU A 8 24.44 -32.64 2.35
C LEU A 8 23.30 -31.69 2.76
N LEU A 9 23.57 -30.74 3.65
CA LEU A 9 22.60 -29.71 3.99
C LEU A 9 22.68 -28.60 2.93
N ALA A 10 22.08 -28.84 1.77
CA ALA A 10 21.80 -27.76 0.82
C ALA A 10 20.67 -26.92 1.42
N SER A 11 21.03 -25.84 2.10
CA SER A 11 20.07 -24.85 2.59
C SER A 11 19.39 -24.20 1.39
N LEU A 12 18.14 -24.59 1.13
CA LEU A 12 17.26 -23.93 0.18
C LEU A 12 16.94 -22.54 0.75
N LEU A 13 17.60 -21.49 0.25
CA LEU A 13 17.13 -20.13 0.45
C LEU A 13 15.87 -19.99 -0.39
N ALA A 14 14.71 -20.23 0.22
CA ALA A 14 13.46 -19.82 -0.38
C ALA A 14 13.44 -18.29 -0.37
N ASP A 15 13.55 -17.67 -1.54
CA ASP A 15 13.17 -16.27 -1.71
C ASP A 15 11.72 -16.14 -1.25
N ILE A 16 11.51 -15.61 -0.04
CA ILE A 16 10.21 -15.05 0.33
C ILE A 16 10.02 -13.82 -0.54
N ALA A 17 9.48 -14.03 -1.74
CA ALA A 17 9.03 -12.95 -2.60
C ALA A 17 7.89 -12.22 -1.88
N GLN A 18 8.22 -11.23 -1.06
CA GLN A 18 7.23 -10.28 -0.59
C GLN A 18 6.84 -9.43 -1.79
N ALA A 19 5.69 -9.74 -2.39
CA ALA A 19 5.10 -8.90 -3.41
C ALA A 19 4.89 -7.49 -2.83
N GLU A 20 5.30 -6.47 -3.56
CA GLU A 20 5.08 -5.09 -3.17
C GLU A 20 3.57 -4.85 -3.02
N PRO A 21 3.12 -4.29 -1.88
CA PRO A 21 1.70 -4.07 -1.66
C PRO A 21 1.14 -3.15 -2.75
N PRO A 22 -0.09 -3.40 -3.25
CA PRO A 22 -0.74 -2.48 -4.17
C PRO A 22 -0.77 -1.07 -3.59
N HIS A 23 -0.69 -0.05 -4.42
CA HIS A 23 -0.67 1.34 -4.00
C HIS A 23 -1.69 2.20 -4.72
N LEU A 24 -2.04 3.30 -4.08
CA LEU A 24 -2.97 4.29 -4.59
C LEU A 24 -2.21 5.35 -5.38
N ARG A 25 -2.77 5.75 -6.52
CA ARG A 25 -2.34 6.96 -7.23
C ARG A 25 -3.52 7.78 -7.71
N ASP A 26 -3.32 9.08 -7.71
CA ASP A 26 -4.16 10.00 -8.47
C ASP A 26 -4.12 9.62 -9.96
N ARG A 27 -5.28 9.46 -10.61
CA ARG A 27 -5.35 8.93 -11.98
C ARG A 27 -4.93 9.94 -13.04
N GLU A 28 -5.09 11.23 -12.76
CA GLU A 28 -4.76 12.31 -13.69
C GLU A 28 -3.29 12.73 -13.56
N THR A 29 -2.83 12.90 -12.33
CA THR A 29 -1.48 13.42 -12.02
C THR A 29 -0.45 12.32 -11.77
N GLY A 30 -0.89 11.09 -11.49
CA GLY A 30 0.00 9.98 -11.14
C GLY A 30 0.63 10.08 -9.75
N LYS A 31 0.22 11.07 -8.93
CA LYS A 31 0.73 11.29 -7.58
C LYS A 31 0.53 10.04 -6.73
N TYR A 32 1.57 9.63 -6.02
CA TYR A 32 1.54 8.51 -5.09
C TYR A 32 0.78 8.89 -3.81
N LEU A 33 -0.14 8.03 -3.38
CA LEU A 33 -1.06 8.26 -2.25
C LEU A 33 -0.99 7.15 -1.19
N GLY A 34 0.13 6.43 -1.13
CA GLY A 34 0.36 5.37 -0.16
C GLY A 34 0.04 3.97 -0.67
N ASN A 35 0.48 2.97 0.08
CA ASN A 35 0.25 1.57 -0.20
C ASN A 35 -0.86 0.97 0.67
N LEU A 36 -1.47 -0.11 0.21
CA LEU A 36 -2.52 -0.86 0.89
C LEU A 36 -1.92 -1.94 1.82
N SER A 37 -0.72 -1.71 2.36
CA SER A 37 -0.07 -2.63 3.28
C SER A 37 -0.87 -2.77 4.57
N ALA A 38 -1.08 -4.00 5.02
CA ALA A 38 -1.70 -4.29 6.31
C ALA A 38 -0.80 -3.94 7.51
N ASN A 39 0.47 -3.60 7.29
CA ASN A 39 1.38 -3.18 8.35
C ASN A 39 1.13 -1.71 8.73
N PRO A 40 0.60 -1.42 9.94
CA PRO A 40 0.30 -0.05 10.36
C PRO A 40 1.56 0.75 10.75
N TYR A 41 2.74 0.14 10.75
CA TYR A 41 4.01 0.80 11.02
C TYR A 41 4.80 1.11 9.74
N ASP A 42 4.33 0.64 8.58
CA ASP A 42 4.93 1.02 7.30
C ASP A 42 4.71 2.52 7.09
N PRO A 43 5.78 3.33 6.87
CA PRO A 43 5.66 4.77 6.63
C PRO A 43 4.77 5.12 5.43
N ASN A 44 4.69 4.21 4.45
CA ASN A 44 3.93 4.38 3.23
C ASN A 44 2.49 3.83 3.31
N SER A 45 2.13 3.14 4.39
CA SER A 45 0.81 2.49 4.49
C SER A 45 -0.31 3.49 4.76
N VAL A 46 -1.41 3.34 4.03
CA VAL A 46 -2.68 4.03 4.33
C VAL A 46 -3.29 3.57 5.65
N ASN A 47 -2.84 2.44 6.20
CA ASN A 47 -3.26 1.94 7.51
C ASN A 47 -2.40 2.48 8.66
N ASN A 48 -1.36 3.28 8.38
CA ASN A 48 -0.56 3.94 9.42
C ASN A 48 -1.20 5.27 9.84
N PRO A 49 -1.85 5.36 11.01
CA PRO A 49 -2.57 6.57 11.44
C PRO A 49 -1.64 7.75 11.78
N TYR A 50 -0.33 7.50 11.88
CA TYR A 50 0.69 8.50 12.12
C TYR A 50 1.51 8.79 10.85
N GLY A 51 1.31 8.03 9.77
CA GLY A 51 2.02 8.17 8.50
C GLY A 51 1.41 9.21 7.57
N GLN A 52 2.16 9.62 6.56
CA GLN A 52 1.73 10.64 5.60
C GLN A 52 0.45 10.26 4.84
N TYR A 53 0.27 8.98 4.51
CA TYR A 53 -0.83 8.54 3.65
C TYR A 53 -2.02 7.94 4.41
N GLY A 54 -1.85 7.65 5.71
CA GLY A 54 -2.89 7.06 6.56
C GLY A 54 -3.38 7.97 7.68
N SER A 55 -2.66 9.06 8.00
CA SER A 55 -3.06 9.97 9.09
C SER A 55 -4.25 10.84 8.72
N GLN A 56 -5.20 11.02 9.64
CA GLN A 56 -6.34 11.92 9.46
C GLN A 56 -5.97 13.41 9.34
N TYR A 57 -4.72 13.77 9.61
CA TYR A 57 -4.26 15.17 9.60
C TYR A 57 -3.39 15.52 8.40
N SER A 58 -2.94 14.53 7.64
CA SER A 58 -2.08 14.76 6.48
C SER A 58 -2.90 15.22 5.26
N PRO A 59 -2.44 16.21 4.49
CA PRO A 59 -3.13 16.64 3.26
C PRO A 59 -3.13 15.55 2.16
N ASP A 60 -2.16 14.63 2.19
CA ASP A 60 -2.00 13.56 1.19
C ASP A 60 -2.69 12.25 1.59
N SER A 61 -3.34 12.23 2.74
CA SER A 61 -3.94 11.01 3.28
C SER A 61 -5.35 10.79 2.76
N VAL A 62 -5.62 9.54 2.37
CA VAL A 62 -6.97 9.06 2.01
C VAL A 62 -7.89 8.93 3.23
N ASN A 63 -7.34 9.03 4.44
CA ASN A 63 -8.09 8.99 5.70
C ASN A 63 -8.32 10.39 6.29
N ASN A 64 -7.88 11.47 5.64
CA ASN A 64 -8.17 12.82 6.12
C ASN A 64 -9.56 13.26 5.65
N PRO A 65 -10.57 13.39 6.54
CA PRO A 65 -11.94 13.71 6.15
C PRO A 65 -12.12 15.14 5.63
N TYR A 66 -11.11 15.99 5.82
CA TYR A 66 -11.06 17.36 5.32
C TYR A 66 -10.05 17.53 4.18
N GLY A 67 -9.31 16.48 3.83
CA GLY A 67 -8.26 16.50 2.81
C GLY A 67 -8.78 16.19 1.41
N GLN A 68 -7.98 16.51 0.40
CA GLN A 68 -8.33 16.32 -1.02
C GLN A 68 -8.62 14.85 -1.35
N TYR A 69 -7.88 13.90 -0.78
CA TYR A 69 -7.98 12.48 -1.13
C TYR A 69 -8.85 11.65 -0.17
N GLY A 70 -9.29 12.23 0.95
CA GLY A 70 -10.09 11.53 1.98
C GLY A 70 -11.43 12.16 2.32
N SER A 71 -11.72 13.39 1.86
CA SER A 71 -12.98 14.07 2.15
C SER A 71 -14.15 13.53 1.33
N GLN A 72 -15.35 13.48 1.89
CA GLN A 72 -16.57 13.10 1.18
C GLN A 72 -16.99 14.10 0.06
N TYR A 73 -16.34 15.27 -0.02
CA TYR A 73 -16.74 16.34 -0.94
C TYR A 73 -15.79 16.55 -2.12
N SER A 74 -14.59 15.96 -2.08
CA SER A 74 -13.58 16.18 -3.12
C SER A 74 -13.78 15.23 -4.30
N ASN A 75 -13.57 15.72 -5.52
CA ASN A 75 -13.61 14.90 -6.72
C ASN A 75 -12.45 13.90 -6.81
N ASP A 76 -11.37 14.13 -6.05
CA ASP A 76 -10.17 13.29 -6.03
C ASP A 76 -10.16 12.29 -4.86
N SER A 77 -11.28 12.17 -4.13
CA SER A 77 -11.32 11.42 -2.87
C SER A 77 -11.74 9.97 -3.06
N ALA A 78 -11.08 9.08 -2.32
CA ALA A 78 -11.48 7.68 -2.20
C ALA A 78 -12.80 7.51 -1.44
N ASN A 79 -13.20 8.49 -0.63
CA ASN A 79 -14.37 8.41 0.25
C ASN A 79 -15.58 9.20 -0.28
N ASN A 80 -15.48 9.81 -1.47
CA ASN A 80 -16.60 10.48 -2.11
C ASN A 80 -17.27 9.53 -3.13
N PRO A 81 -18.53 9.09 -2.90
CA PRO A 81 -19.22 8.18 -3.83
C PRO A 81 -19.53 8.81 -5.20
N TYR A 82 -19.40 10.14 -5.33
CA TYR A 82 -19.60 10.89 -6.57
C TYR A 82 -18.27 11.43 -7.14
N ALA A 83 -17.12 10.94 -6.66
CA ALA A 83 -15.81 11.36 -7.15
C ALA A 83 -15.68 11.09 -8.66
N THR A 84 -15.27 12.11 -9.41
CA THR A 84 -14.98 11.98 -10.84
C THR A 84 -13.53 11.57 -11.12
N ASN A 85 -12.64 11.71 -10.14
CA ASN A 85 -11.22 11.34 -10.22
C ASN A 85 -10.77 10.58 -8.95
N ALA A 86 -11.53 9.56 -8.53
CA ALA A 86 -11.13 8.74 -7.39
C ALA A 86 -9.73 8.11 -7.61
N PRO A 87 -8.90 7.93 -6.57
CA PRO A 87 -7.59 7.28 -6.69
C PRO A 87 -7.70 5.90 -7.33
N GLY A 88 -6.80 5.59 -8.26
CA GLY A 88 -6.64 4.26 -8.84
C GLY A 88 -5.80 3.34 -7.98
N ILE A 89 -6.10 2.05 -8.00
CA ILE A 89 -5.28 1.00 -7.39
C ILE A 89 -4.30 0.49 -8.44
N TYR A 90 -3.04 0.32 -8.05
CA TYR A 90 -1.97 -0.19 -8.89
C TYR A 90 -1.27 -1.33 -8.16
N GLY A 91 -1.19 -2.50 -8.79
CA GLY A 91 -0.47 -3.64 -8.25
C GLY A 91 1.06 -3.50 -8.43
N GLY A 92 1.80 -4.27 -7.64
CA GLY A 92 3.26 -4.41 -7.78
C GLY A 92 3.69 -5.11 -9.08
N ASP A 93 2.73 -5.68 -9.82
CA ASP A 93 2.88 -6.26 -11.16
C ASP A 93 2.73 -5.25 -12.30
N GLY A 94 2.47 -3.98 -11.98
CA GLY A 94 2.33 -2.89 -12.96
C GLY A 94 0.94 -2.74 -13.56
N TYR A 95 -0.03 -3.58 -13.17
CA TYR A 95 -1.43 -3.46 -13.60
C TYR A 95 -2.23 -2.52 -12.68
N SER A 96 -3.23 -1.84 -13.25
CA SER A 96 -4.18 -1.02 -12.49
C SER A 96 -5.55 -1.72 -12.43
N TYR A 97 -6.22 -1.58 -11.29
CA TYR A 97 -7.51 -2.22 -10.96
C TYR A 97 -8.60 -1.18 -10.66
#